data_AF-A0A383BWE3-F1
#
_entry.id   AF-A0A383BWE3-F1
#
_cell.length_a   1.000
_cell.length_b   1.000
_cell.length_c   1.000
_cell.angle_alpha   90.00
_cell.angle_beta   90.00
_cell.angle_gamma   90.00
#
_symmetry.space_group_name_H-M   'P 1'
#
loop_
_entity.id
_entity.type
_entity.pdbx_description
1 polymer ?
#
loop_
_entity_poly.entity_id
_entity_poly.type
_entity_poly.pdbx_seq_one_letter_code
_entity_poly.pdbx_strand_id
1 'polypeptide(L)'
;MGVVPEDAKEGASVLVSTDLRGVETHGVSNMLRSYVERYNAGDLKPRPDWKIERETQGTATIDADSGLAVILGPKAMRIAIEKAKTVGIGVVTMHNAGHSGAIGHHAMLAAKEDMIGMTATAGGMSVLPTFGAEPRLGTNPIAIAAPARNNPPFLFDAATSAIAGNKLGLAARVGANLLPNWISQMDGSPIGDEVPMPDRGDFHQLPLGGTREQGSHKGYGFGLMSEILA
;
A
#
# COMPACT_ATOMS: atom_id res chain seq x y z
N MET A 1 18.13 -13.88 -6.41
CA MET A 1 16.69 -13.66 -6.62
C MET A 1 16.21 -14.17 -7.98
N GLY A 2 16.88 -13.90 -9.11
CA GLY A 2 16.46 -14.47 -10.41
C GLY A 2 15.39 -13.67 -11.17
N VAL A 3 15.05 -12.49 -10.66
CA VAL A 3 14.16 -11.50 -11.28
C VAL A 3 14.76 -11.05 -12.62
N VAL A 4 13.94 -10.93 -13.65
CA VAL A 4 14.42 -10.50 -14.97
C VAL A 4 14.88 -9.03 -14.94
N PRO A 5 15.86 -8.62 -15.76
CA PRO A 5 16.46 -7.28 -15.66
C PRO A 5 15.47 -6.12 -15.77
N GLU A 6 14.44 -6.26 -16.62
CA GLU A 6 13.40 -5.24 -16.80
C GLU A 6 12.56 -5.06 -15.54
N ASP A 7 12.09 -6.16 -14.96
CA ASP A 7 11.31 -6.16 -13.73
C ASP A 7 12.13 -5.67 -12.53
N ALA A 8 13.42 -6.02 -12.48
CA ALA A 8 14.34 -5.51 -11.47
C ALA A 8 14.51 -3.98 -11.59
N LYS A 9 14.59 -3.46 -12.82
CA LYS A 9 14.65 -2.01 -13.08
C LYS A 9 13.36 -1.30 -12.66
N GLU A 10 12.20 -1.89 -12.96
CA GLU A 10 10.90 -1.37 -12.54
C GLU A 10 10.80 -1.29 -11.02
N GLY A 11 11.03 -2.41 -10.32
CA GLY A 11 10.99 -2.45 -8.86
C GLY A 11 11.99 -1.49 -8.20
N ALA A 12 13.21 -1.39 -8.74
CA ALA A 12 14.20 -0.42 -8.26
C ALA A 12 13.74 1.03 -8.47
N SER A 13 13.10 1.34 -9.60
CA SER A 13 12.56 2.68 -9.86
C SER A 13 11.49 3.07 -8.84
N VAL A 14 10.58 2.16 -8.52
CA VAL A 14 9.55 2.39 -7.50
C VAL A 14 10.21 2.68 -6.15
N LEU A 15 11.10 1.81 -5.68
CA LEU A 15 11.76 1.95 -4.37
C LEU A 15 12.59 3.25 -4.27
N VAL A 16 13.42 3.55 -5.27
CA VAL A 16 14.24 4.78 -5.28
C VAL A 16 13.36 6.02 -5.34
N SER A 17 12.31 6.02 -6.17
CA SER A 17 11.39 7.17 -6.23
C SER A 17 10.58 7.37 -4.95
N THR A 18 10.44 6.31 -4.15
CA THR A 18 9.76 6.34 -2.85
C THR A 18 10.67 6.99 -1.81
N ASP A 19 11.97 6.63 -1.80
CA ASP A 19 12.98 7.30 -0.97
C ASP A 19 13.12 8.79 -1.35
N LEU A 20 13.17 9.12 -2.64
CA LEU A 20 13.28 10.50 -3.12
C LEU A 20 12.09 11.39 -2.71
N ARG A 21 10.94 10.79 -2.39
CA ARG A 21 9.75 11.50 -1.89
C ARG A 21 9.70 11.60 -0.36
N GLY A 22 10.69 11.06 0.34
CA GLY A 22 10.72 11.02 1.81
C GLY A 22 9.75 9.99 2.41
N VAL A 23 9.26 9.03 1.62
CA VAL A 23 8.41 7.94 2.12
C VAL A 23 9.31 6.80 2.59
N GLU A 24 10.09 7.07 3.65
CA GLU A 24 11.19 6.21 4.09
C GLU A 24 10.75 4.77 4.34
N THR A 25 9.53 4.58 4.85
CA THR A 25 8.94 3.28 5.21
C THR A 25 8.82 2.27 4.06
N HIS A 26 8.85 2.72 2.79
CA HIS A 26 8.57 1.87 1.62
C HIS A 26 9.67 1.93 0.55
N GLY A 27 10.75 2.66 0.79
CA GLY A 27 11.90 2.73 -0.12
C GLY A 27 12.90 1.59 0.07
N VAL A 28 14.11 1.78 -0.46
CA VAL A 28 15.16 0.76 -0.53
C VAL A 28 15.56 0.28 0.87
N SER A 29 15.75 1.22 1.80
CA SER A 29 16.23 0.93 3.16
C SER A 29 15.28 0.03 3.97
N ASN A 30 13.98 0.07 3.68
CA ASN A 30 12.96 -0.58 4.49
C ASN A 30 12.29 -1.79 3.84
N MET A 31 12.23 -1.84 2.51
CA MET A 31 11.53 -2.91 1.81
C MET A 31 12.44 -3.92 1.13
N LEU A 32 13.59 -3.48 0.59
CA LEU A 32 14.42 -4.35 -0.23
C LEU A 32 14.83 -5.62 0.51
N ARG A 33 15.22 -5.49 1.78
CA ARG A 33 15.58 -6.64 2.64
C ARG A 33 14.41 -7.63 2.75
N SER A 34 13.20 -7.14 3.03
CA SER A 34 12.02 -8.00 3.16
C SER A 34 11.70 -8.72 1.85
N TYR A 35 11.83 -8.05 0.71
CA TYR A 35 11.61 -8.68 -0.60
C TYR A 35 12.65 -9.76 -0.89
N VAL A 36 13.93 -9.50 -0.61
CA VAL A 36 15.00 -10.50 -0.76
C VAL A 36 14.72 -11.73 0.12
N GLU A 37 14.33 -11.52 1.37
CA GLU A 37 13.96 -12.60 2.30
C GLU A 37 12.79 -13.43 1.75
N ARG A 38 11.72 -12.79 1.28
CA ARG A 38 10.55 -13.47 0.70
C ARG A 38 10.84 -14.20 -0.61
N TYR A 39 11.71 -13.65 -1.46
CA TYR A 39 12.19 -14.38 -2.65
C TYR A 39 12.99 -15.62 -2.28
N ASN A 40 13.85 -15.54 -1.25
CA ASN A 40 14.64 -16.67 -0.79
C ASN A 40 13.78 -17.73 -0.09
N ALA A 41 12.71 -17.34 0.58
CA ALA A 41 11.73 -18.24 1.20
C ALA A 41 10.81 -18.93 0.19
N GLY A 42 10.75 -18.45 -1.06
CA GLY A 42 9.85 -18.97 -2.09
C GLY A 42 8.43 -18.40 -2.05
N ASP A 43 8.16 -17.44 -1.17
CA ASP A 43 6.86 -16.75 -1.05
C ASP A 43 6.55 -15.86 -2.26
N LEU A 44 7.59 -15.44 -2.99
CA LEU A 44 7.49 -14.60 -4.17
C LEU A 44 8.15 -15.30 -5.36
N LYS A 45 7.48 -15.27 -6.51
CA LYS A 45 8.08 -15.77 -7.75
C LYS A 45 8.92 -14.67 -8.40
N PRO A 46 10.21 -14.91 -8.68
CA PRO A 46 11.04 -13.92 -9.36
C PRO A 46 10.70 -13.79 -10.86
N ARG A 47 10.03 -14.81 -11.42
CA ARG A 47 9.56 -14.87 -12.80
C ARG A 47 8.11 -15.33 -12.81
N PRO A 48 7.18 -14.48 -12.31
CA PRO A 48 5.77 -14.85 -12.25
C PRO A 48 5.20 -14.96 -13.68
N ASP A 49 4.37 -15.97 -13.92
CA ASP A 49 3.59 -16.10 -15.15
C ASP A 49 2.24 -15.39 -14.99
N TRP A 50 2.30 -14.07 -14.77
CA TRP A 50 1.10 -13.28 -14.56
C TRP A 50 0.28 -13.17 -15.84
N LYS A 51 -1.05 -13.14 -15.71
CA LYS A 51 -1.98 -13.17 -16.86
C LYS A 51 -3.20 -12.30 -16.62
N ILE A 52 -3.75 -11.77 -17.71
CA ILE A 52 -5.08 -11.16 -17.69
C ILE A 52 -6.10 -12.29 -17.78
N GLU A 53 -6.91 -12.47 -16.73
CA GLU A 53 -7.93 -13.52 -16.64
C GLU A 53 -9.26 -13.10 -17.26
N ARG A 54 -9.57 -11.81 -17.18
CA ARG A 54 -10.78 -11.20 -17.74
C ARG A 54 -10.46 -9.83 -18.30
N GLU A 55 -11.06 -9.50 -19.43
CA GLU A 55 -10.80 -8.25 -20.11
C GLU A 55 -12.05 -7.72 -20.81
N THR A 56 -12.27 -6.41 -20.70
CA THR A 56 -13.17 -5.63 -21.53
C THR A 56 -12.44 -4.39 -22.06
N GLN A 57 -13.11 -3.53 -22.83
CA GLN A 57 -12.50 -2.29 -23.30
C GLN A 57 -12.06 -1.36 -22.15
N GLY A 58 -12.82 -1.32 -21.06
CA GLY A 58 -12.55 -0.45 -19.91
C GLY A 58 -12.01 -1.15 -18.67
N THR A 59 -11.98 -2.49 -18.63
CA THR A 59 -11.60 -3.23 -17.42
C THR A 59 -10.64 -4.40 -17.70
N ALA A 60 -9.84 -4.79 -16.71
CA ALA A 60 -9.14 -6.07 -16.68
C ALA A 60 -8.98 -6.62 -15.25
N THR A 61 -8.83 -7.93 -15.13
CA THR A 61 -8.45 -8.62 -13.89
C THR A 61 -7.19 -9.43 -14.13
N ILE A 62 -6.19 -9.26 -13.26
CA ILE A 62 -4.87 -9.89 -13.35
C ILE A 62 -4.71 -10.91 -12.22
N ASP A 63 -4.26 -12.11 -12.56
CA ASP A 63 -3.61 -13.03 -11.61
C ASP A 63 -2.10 -12.77 -11.69
N ALA A 64 -1.52 -12.35 -10.57
CA ALA A 64 -0.11 -11.97 -10.49
C ALA A 64 0.85 -13.16 -10.31
N ASP A 65 0.35 -14.39 -10.17
CA ASP A 65 1.15 -15.60 -9.99
C ASP A 65 2.20 -15.49 -8.85
N SER A 66 1.78 -14.97 -7.70
CA SER A 66 2.66 -14.67 -6.55
C SER A 66 3.84 -13.75 -6.91
N GLY A 67 3.67 -12.94 -7.95
CA GLY A 67 4.60 -11.90 -8.37
C GLY A 67 4.56 -10.70 -7.43
N LEU A 68 5.68 -9.98 -7.32
CA LEU A 68 5.78 -8.84 -6.43
C LEU A 68 5.05 -7.62 -7.02
N ALA A 69 4.00 -7.13 -6.32
CA ALA A 69 3.18 -6.03 -6.81
C ALA A 69 3.92 -4.69 -6.93
N VAL A 70 5.06 -4.49 -6.24
CA VAL A 70 5.91 -3.32 -6.50
C VAL A 70 6.42 -3.27 -7.95
N ILE A 71 6.48 -4.41 -8.63
CA ILE A 71 6.88 -4.55 -10.04
C ILE A 71 5.65 -4.61 -10.95
N LEU A 72 4.61 -5.35 -10.55
CA LEU A 72 3.42 -5.55 -11.39
C LEU A 72 2.42 -4.39 -11.31
N GLY A 73 2.38 -3.63 -10.22
CA GLY A 73 1.51 -2.46 -10.03
C GLY A 73 1.68 -1.39 -11.12
N PRO A 74 2.92 -0.98 -11.48
CA PRO A 74 3.16 -0.10 -12.62
C PRO A 74 2.63 -0.66 -13.94
N LYS A 75 2.76 -1.97 -14.17
CA LYS A 75 2.24 -2.64 -15.38
C LYS A 75 0.72 -2.62 -15.41
N ALA A 76 0.07 -2.93 -14.29
CA ALA A 76 -1.39 -2.87 -14.14
C ALA A 76 -1.93 -1.45 -14.38
N MET A 77 -1.26 -0.42 -13.85
CA MET A 77 -1.66 0.96 -14.12
C MET A 77 -1.48 1.35 -15.59
N ARG A 78 -0.40 0.92 -16.26
CA ARG A 78 -0.24 1.16 -17.71
C ARG A 78 -1.38 0.53 -18.51
N ILE A 79 -1.83 -0.67 -18.15
CA ILE A 79 -3.02 -1.29 -18.77
C ILE A 79 -4.27 -0.42 -18.54
N ALA A 80 -4.46 0.09 -17.32
CA ALA A 80 -5.58 0.99 -17.02
C ALA A 80 -5.53 2.28 -17.85
N ILE A 81 -4.35 2.89 -18.00
CA ILE A 81 -4.13 4.09 -18.82
C ILE A 81 -4.51 3.83 -20.28
N GLU A 82 -4.03 2.73 -20.88
CA GLU A 82 -4.34 2.42 -22.29
C GLU A 82 -5.84 2.17 -22.51
N LYS A 83 -6.52 1.54 -21.56
CA LYS A 83 -7.98 1.40 -21.57
C LYS A 83 -8.68 2.75 -21.45
N ALA A 84 -8.21 3.62 -20.54
CA ALA A 84 -8.76 4.96 -20.37
C ALA A 84 -8.60 5.84 -21.62
N LYS A 85 -7.48 5.71 -22.36
CA LYS A 85 -7.29 6.38 -23.67
C LYS A 85 -8.35 5.96 -24.70
N THR A 86 -8.87 4.74 -24.58
CA THR A 86 -9.82 4.16 -25.53
C THR A 86 -11.27 4.51 -25.20
N VAL A 87 -11.68 4.37 -23.93
CA VAL A 87 -13.09 4.51 -23.52
C VAL A 87 -13.35 5.51 -22.40
N GLY A 88 -12.35 6.31 -22.02
CA GLY A 88 -12.45 7.37 -21.01
C GLY A 88 -12.21 6.93 -19.56
N ILE A 89 -12.21 5.62 -19.29
CA ILE A 89 -11.86 5.04 -17.98
C ILE A 89 -11.18 3.69 -18.14
N GLY A 90 -10.24 3.38 -17.26
CA GLY A 90 -9.61 2.08 -17.15
C GLY A 90 -9.57 1.61 -15.70
N VAL A 91 -10.06 0.40 -15.44
CA VAL A 91 -10.04 -0.21 -14.11
C VAL A 91 -9.36 -1.56 -14.18
N VAL A 92 -8.29 -1.75 -13.41
CA VAL A 92 -7.54 -3.01 -13.37
C VAL A 92 -7.44 -3.49 -11.94
N THR A 93 -7.93 -4.70 -11.69
CA THR A 93 -7.75 -5.39 -10.40
C THR A 93 -6.65 -6.44 -10.51
N MET A 94 -5.95 -6.72 -9.41
CA MET A 94 -4.84 -7.66 -9.39
C MET A 94 -4.85 -8.47 -8.10
N HIS A 95 -4.99 -9.79 -8.22
CA HIS A 95 -4.98 -10.71 -7.08
C HIS A 95 -3.76 -11.65 -7.13
N ASN A 96 -3.56 -12.45 -6.07
CA ASN A 96 -2.44 -13.37 -5.93
C ASN A 96 -1.07 -12.66 -6.09
N ALA A 97 -0.95 -11.47 -5.49
CA ALA A 97 0.23 -10.62 -5.61
C ALA A 97 0.95 -10.44 -4.26
N GLY A 98 2.25 -10.18 -4.34
CA GLY A 98 3.07 -9.74 -3.21
C GLY A 98 2.82 -8.29 -2.82
N HIS A 99 3.70 -7.73 -1.99
CA HIS A 99 3.57 -6.36 -1.51
C HIS A 99 3.75 -5.29 -2.61
N SER A 100 2.95 -4.22 -2.56
CA SER A 100 2.82 -3.20 -3.61
C SER A 100 3.78 -2.01 -3.48
N GLY A 101 4.54 -1.92 -2.39
CA GLY A 101 5.35 -0.73 -2.07
C GLY A 101 4.47 0.52 -1.82
N ALA A 102 5.02 1.71 -2.08
CA ALA A 102 4.24 2.95 -2.02
C ALA A 102 3.34 3.06 -3.26
N ILE A 103 2.03 2.89 -3.06
CA ILE A 103 1.05 2.78 -4.15
C ILE A 103 0.81 4.10 -4.89
N GLY A 104 1.21 5.23 -4.32
CA GLY A 104 1.21 6.53 -4.98
C GLY A 104 2.14 6.60 -6.19
N HIS A 105 3.20 5.77 -6.24
CA HIS A 105 4.02 5.66 -7.46
C HIS A 105 3.18 5.23 -8.65
N HIS A 106 2.32 4.25 -8.45
CA HIS A 106 1.47 3.67 -9.50
C HIS A 106 0.45 4.71 -9.95
N ALA A 107 -0.27 5.35 -9.03
CA ALA A 107 -1.21 6.42 -9.33
C ALA A 107 -0.57 7.57 -10.14
N MET A 108 0.67 7.95 -9.81
CA MET A 108 1.42 9.00 -10.52
C MET A 108 1.71 8.68 -11.99
N LEU A 109 1.67 7.41 -12.42
CA LEU A 109 1.84 7.07 -13.83
C LEU A 109 0.70 7.62 -14.68
N ALA A 110 -0.54 7.61 -14.16
CA ALA A 110 -1.68 8.18 -14.86
C ALA A 110 -1.59 9.72 -14.93
N ALA A 111 -1.15 10.36 -13.84
CA ALA A 111 -0.98 11.82 -13.81
C ALA A 111 0.07 12.31 -14.82
N LYS A 112 1.08 11.49 -15.16
CA LYS A 112 2.06 11.80 -16.21
C LYS A 112 1.47 11.74 -17.63
N GLU A 113 0.35 11.06 -17.78
CA GLU A 113 -0.39 10.90 -19.05
C GLU A 113 -1.62 11.82 -19.10
N ASP A 114 -1.63 12.88 -18.28
CA ASP A 114 -2.73 13.85 -18.14
C ASP A 114 -4.07 13.21 -17.69
N MET A 115 -4.00 12.17 -16.85
CA MET A 115 -5.15 11.45 -16.30
C MET A 115 -5.16 11.45 -14.77
N ILE A 116 -6.35 11.36 -14.17
CA ILE A 116 -6.46 11.07 -12.74
C ILE A 116 -6.15 9.59 -12.51
N GLY A 117 -5.20 9.30 -11.62
CA GLY A 117 -4.86 7.95 -11.19
C GLY A 117 -5.36 7.68 -9.78
N MET A 118 -5.94 6.51 -9.55
CA MET A 118 -6.29 6.03 -8.22
C MET A 118 -5.79 4.61 -8.03
N THR A 119 -5.25 4.32 -6.85
CA THR A 119 -4.86 2.97 -6.44
C THR A 119 -5.31 2.69 -5.02
N ALA A 120 -5.63 1.42 -4.78
CA ALA A 120 -5.91 0.86 -3.48
C ALA A 120 -5.24 -0.53 -3.43
N THR A 121 -4.87 -0.96 -2.22
CA THR A 121 -4.37 -2.32 -1.99
C THR A 121 -4.77 -2.73 -0.59
N ALA A 122 -5.08 -4.00 -0.43
CA ALA A 122 -5.33 -4.62 0.86
C ALA A 122 -4.30 -5.72 1.15
N GLY A 123 -4.10 -6.04 2.42
CA GLY A 123 -3.24 -7.15 2.81
C GLY A 123 -2.80 -7.14 4.26
N GLY A 124 -2.65 -8.34 4.83
CA GLY A 124 -2.33 -8.53 6.24
C GLY A 124 -3.51 -8.25 7.18
N MET A 125 -3.32 -8.54 8.47
CA MET A 125 -4.31 -8.30 9.51
C MET A 125 -3.62 -7.69 10.72
N SER A 126 -3.65 -6.37 10.83
CA SER A 126 -3.00 -5.63 11.92
C SER A 126 -3.84 -4.49 12.49
N VAL A 127 -4.87 -4.05 11.76
CA VAL A 127 -5.72 -2.93 12.12
C VAL A 127 -7.06 -3.42 12.66
N LEU A 128 -7.48 -2.84 13.78
CA LEU A 128 -8.77 -3.10 14.41
C LEU A 128 -9.91 -2.40 13.66
N PRO A 129 -11.09 -3.04 13.50
CA PRO A 129 -12.32 -2.31 13.29
C PRO A 129 -12.58 -1.33 14.44
N THR A 130 -13.30 -0.22 14.19
CA THR A 130 -13.74 0.66 15.28
C THR A 130 -14.58 -0.13 16.31
N PHE A 131 -14.22 -0.05 17.59
CA PHE A 131 -14.77 -0.85 18.71
C PHE A 131 -14.45 -2.36 18.68
N GLY A 132 -13.58 -2.82 17.77
CA GLY A 132 -13.09 -4.19 17.75
C GLY A 132 -11.91 -4.38 18.70
N ALA A 133 -11.67 -5.65 19.07
CA ALA A 133 -10.48 -6.10 19.79
C ALA A 133 -9.65 -7.11 18.96
N GLU A 134 -10.15 -7.51 17.78
CA GLU A 134 -9.48 -8.43 16.87
C GLU A 134 -9.13 -7.73 15.56
N PRO A 135 -7.87 -7.81 15.10
CA PRO A 135 -7.49 -7.26 13.80
C PRO A 135 -8.24 -7.93 12.65
N ARG A 136 -8.81 -7.12 11.76
CA ARG A 136 -9.58 -7.61 10.59
C ARG A 136 -9.18 -6.94 9.28
N LEU A 137 -8.34 -5.89 9.33
CA LEU A 137 -7.88 -5.17 8.15
C LEU A 137 -6.35 -5.05 8.17
N GLY A 138 -5.77 -4.85 6.99
CA GLY A 138 -4.43 -4.30 6.87
C GLY A 138 -4.43 -2.77 7.03
N THR A 139 -3.27 -2.15 6.80
CA THR A 139 -3.18 -0.68 6.75
C THR A 139 -3.80 -0.08 5.49
N ASN A 140 -4.14 -0.94 4.53
CA ASN A 140 -5.01 -0.73 3.37
C ASN A 140 -4.95 0.68 2.78
N PRO A 141 -3.80 1.10 2.21
CA PRO A 141 -3.63 2.46 1.75
C PRO A 141 -4.48 2.75 0.51
N ILE A 142 -4.73 4.04 0.31
CA ILE A 142 -5.35 4.61 -0.88
C ILE A 142 -4.44 5.72 -1.40
N ALA A 143 -4.24 5.77 -2.71
CA ALA A 143 -3.57 6.88 -3.36
C ALA A 143 -4.38 7.46 -4.51
N ILE A 144 -4.28 8.78 -4.68
CA ILE A 144 -4.90 9.54 -5.77
C ILE A 144 -3.86 10.52 -6.30
N ALA A 145 -3.67 10.52 -7.61
CA ALA A 145 -2.83 11.48 -8.31
C ALA A 145 -3.63 12.22 -9.40
N ALA A 146 -3.36 13.50 -9.59
CA ALA A 146 -4.02 14.30 -10.62
C ALA A 146 -3.03 15.29 -11.28
N PRO A 147 -3.12 15.49 -12.61
CA PRO A 147 -2.31 16.48 -13.32
C PRO A 147 -2.66 17.90 -12.87
N ALA A 148 -1.69 18.82 -12.93
CA ALA A 148 -1.83 20.17 -12.39
C ALA A 148 -1.42 21.30 -13.35
N ARG A 149 -1.62 21.11 -14.66
CA ARG A 149 -1.21 22.03 -15.74
C ARG A 149 0.25 22.49 -15.57
N ASN A 150 0.45 23.72 -15.06
CA ASN A 150 1.75 24.36 -14.91
C ASN A 150 2.43 24.09 -13.55
N ASN A 151 1.80 23.32 -12.67
CA ASN A 151 2.31 22.97 -11.35
C ASN A 151 2.70 21.48 -11.28
N PRO A 152 3.49 21.06 -10.27
CA PRO A 152 3.67 19.65 -9.97
C PRO A 152 2.32 18.94 -9.76
N PRO A 153 2.16 17.68 -10.21
CA PRO A 153 0.92 16.94 -10.01
C PRO A 153 0.54 16.83 -8.53
N PHE A 154 -0.75 16.81 -8.26
CA PHE A 154 -1.27 16.45 -6.94
C PHE A 154 -1.01 14.96 -6.69
N LEU A 155 -0.60 14.62 -5.46
CA LEU A 155 -0.48 13.25 -4.98
C LEU A 155 -0.93 13.18 -3.52
N PHE A 156 -1.95 12.36 -3.27
CA PHE A 156 -2.29 11.84 -1.96
C PHE A 156 -1.91 10.36 -1.93
N ASP A 157 -1.18 9.91 -0.92
CA ASP A 157 -0.80 8.50 -0.71
C ASP A 157 -0.72 8.24 0.79
N ALA A 158 -1.69 7.51 1.33
CA ALA A 158 -1.81 7.31 2.77
C ALA A 158 -2.39 5.95 3.13
N ALA A 159 -1.88 5.38 4.21
CA ALA A 159 -2.55 4.29 4.93
C ALA A 159 -3.89 4.77 5.49
N THR A 160 -4.84 3.84 5.62
CA THR A 160 -6.13 4.09 6.28
C THR A 160 -6.08 3.81 7.79
N SER A 161 -4.94 3.33 8.29
CA SER A 161 -4.59 3.28 9.70
C SER A 161 -3.99 4.59 10.21
N ALA A 162 -4.03 4.82 11.53
CA ALA A 162 -3.44 6.00 12.17
C ALA A 162 -1.93 6.12 11.94
N ILE A 163 -1.26 4.98 11.75
CA ILE A 163 0.16 4.90 11.41
C ILE A 163 0.39 3.74 10.42
N ALA A 164 1.34 3.89 9.50
CA ALA A 164 1.81 2.80 8.65
C ALA A 164 2.55 1.73 9.48
N GLY A 165 2.33 0.44 9.22
CA GLY A 165 2.95 -0.65 9.98
C GLY A 165 4.48 -0.61 9.97
N ASN A 166 5.08 -0.26 8.83
CA ASN A 166 6.53 -0.12 8.70
C ASN A 166 7.12 1.03 9.52
N LYS A 167 6.31 2.04 9.87
CA LYS A 167 6.74 3.14 10.73
C LYS A 167 6.87 2.69 12.19
N LEU A 168 6.07 1.71 12.63
CA LEU A 168 6.26 1.04 13.92
C LEU A 168 7.59 0.25 13.94
N GLY A 169 7.90 -0.45 12.85
CA GLY A 169 9.20 -1.12 12.70
C GLY A 169 10.38 -0.12 12.70
N LEU A 170 10.20 1.06 12.11
CA LEU A 170 11.19 2.13 12.20
C LEU A 170 11.33 2.66 13.62
N ALA A 171 10.23 2.97 14.30
CA ALA A 171 10.22 3.43 15.69
C ALA A 171 10.97 2.46 16.61
N ALA A 172 10.72 1.16 16.47
CA ALA A 172 11.43 0.11 17.21
C ALA A 172 12.96 0.16 17.02
N ARG A 173 13.43 0.38 15.77
CA ARG A 173 14.88 0.41 15.46
C ARG A 173 15.58 1.66 15.98
N VAL A 174 14.89 2.80 16.00
CA VAL A 174 15.47 4.08 16.43
C VAL A 174 15.17 4.41 17.90
N GLY A 175 14.38 3.57 18.58
CA GLY A 175 13.96 3.80 19.96
C GLY A 175 13.01 5.00 20.12
N ALA A 176 12.21 5.30 19.09
CA ALA A 176 11.25 6.41 19.15
C ALA A 176 9.95 5.99 19.85
N ASN A 177 9.35 6.95 20.55
CA ASN A 177 8.01 6.79 21.10
C ASN A 177 6.94 6.83 20.01
N LEU A 178 5.78 6.26 20.32
CA LEU A 178 4.56 6.32 19.53
C LEU A 178 3.65 7.41 20.05
N LEU A 179 3.04 8.16 19.13
CA LEU A 179 2.07 9.18 19.48
C LEU A 179 0.73 8.58 19.95
N PRO A 180 -0.04 9.33 20.75
CA PRO A 180 -1.39 8.97 21.14
C PRO A 180 -2.26 8.45 20.00
N ASN A 181 -3.05 7.42 20.31
CA ASN A 181 -4.09 6.83 19.45
C ASN A 181 -3.58 6.22 18.13
N TRP A 182 -2.29 5.90 18.03
CA TRP A 182 -1.75 5.11 16.92
C TRP A 182 -2.01 3.61 17.08
N ILE A 183 -2.01 3.15 18.32
CA ILE A 183 -2.14 1.74 18.69
C ILE A 183 -3.11 1.57 19.86
N SER A 184 -3.55 0.34 20.07
CA SER A 184 -4.40 -0.07 21.19
C SER A 184 -3.70 -1.11 22.06
N GLN A 185 -4.22 -1.32 23.25
CA GLN A 185 -4.02 -2.54 24.02
C GLN A 185 -4.67 -3.75 23.32
N MET A 186 -4.39 -4.95 23.83
CA MET A 186 -4.91 -6.22 23.29
C MET A 186 -6.43 -6.39 23.45
N ASP A 187 -7.07 -5.63 24.34
CA ASP A 187 -8.53 -5.58 24.47
C ASP A 187 -9.20 -4.60 23.49
N GLY A 188 -8.40 -3.94 22.63
CA GLY A 188 -8.87 -2.93 21.67
C GLY A 188 -8.95 -1.51 22.24
N SER A 189 -8.67 -1.29 23.53
CA SER A 189 -8.69 0.04 24.15
C SER A 189 -7.56 0.91 23.58
N PRO A 190 -7.86 2.09 22.97
CA PRO A 190 -6.83 2.98 22.46
C PRO A 190 -5.85 3.44 23.53
N ILE A 191 -4.56 3.50 23.19
CA ILE A 191 -3.53 4.08 24.06
C ILE A 191 -3.51 5.59 23.79
N GLY A 192 -4.04 6.36 24.74
CA GLY A 192 -4.24 7.81 24.61
C GLY A 192 -3.02 8.67 24.95
N ASP A 193 -1.93 8.06 25.42
CA ASP A 193 -0.69 8.74 25.82
C ASP A 193 0.46 8.42 24.86
N GLU A 194 1.50 9.24 24.88
CA GLU A 194 2.76 8.92 24.21
C GLU A 194 3.47 7.79 24.97
N VAL A 195 3.81 6.70 24.27
CA VAL A 195 4.39 5.50 24.86
C VAL A 195 5.64 5.03 24.12
N PRO A 196 6.62 4.39 24.78
CA PRO A 196 7.68 3.69 24.07
C PRO A 196 7.07 2.61 23.15
N MET A 197 7.76 2.28 22.06
CA MET A 197 7.34 1.20 21.17
C MET A 197 7.19 -0.13 21.93
N PRO A 198 5.99 -0.71 22.04
CA PRO A 198 5.79 -1.99 22.72
C PRO A 198 6.35 -3.16 21.90
N ASP A 199 6.49 -4.32 22.54
CA ASP A 199 6.90 -5.53 21.86
C ASP A 199 5.86 -5.97 20.80
N ARG A 200 6.35 -6.62 19.75
CA ARG A 200 5.47 -7.13 18.69
C ARG A 200 4.54 -8.20 19.27
N GLY A 201 3.25 -7.94 19.20
CA GLY A 201 2.21 -8.85 19.69
C GLY A 201 1.46 -8.32 20.91
N ASP A 202 1.93 -7.24 21.52
CA ASP A 202 1.30 -6.64 22.72
C ASP A 202 0.39 -5.45 22.40
N PHE A 203 0.13 -5.20 21.11
CA PHE A 203 -0.71 -4.11 20.64
C PHE A 203 -1.37 -4.43 19.29
N HIS A 204 -2.39 -3.64 18.96
CA HIS A 204 -2.97 -3.60 17.61
C HIS A 204 -2.89 -2.18 17.03
N GLN A 205 -2.95 -2.06 15.70
CA GLN A 205 -3.01 -0.75 15.05
C GLN A 205 -4.45 -0.24 15.06
N LEU A 206 -4.59 1.08 15.22
CA LEU A 206 -5.89 1.75 15.12
C LEU A 206 -6.14 2.32 13.72
N PRO A 207 -7.41 2.43 13.29
CA PRO A 207 -7.78 3.18 12.10
C PRO A 207 -7.36 4.65 12.18
N LEU A 208 -7.23 5.31 11.03
CA LEU A 208 -7.10 6.76 10.97
C LEU A 208 -8.24 7.41 11.77
N GLY A 209 -7.86 8.31 12.67
CA GLY A 209 -8.79 8.89 13.63
C GLY A 209 -8.85 8.16 14.97
N GLY A 210 -8.11 7.06 15.19
CA GLY A 210 -7.78 6.52 16.51
C GLY A 210 -8.99 6.07 17.35
N THR A 211 -9.64 7.03 18.00
CA THR A 211 -10.84 6.86 18.81
C THR A 211 -12.12 7.21 18.05
N ARG A 212 -13.29 6.91 18.62
CA ARG A 212 -14.59 7.28 18.01
C ARG A 212 -14.69 8.80 17.81
N GLU A 213 -14.33 9.55 18.84
CA GLU A 213 -14.43 11.01 18.93
C GLU A 213 -13.49 11.70 17.93
N GLN A 214 -12.34 11.10 17.65
CA GLN A 214 -11.38 11.58 16.66
C GLN A 214 -11.64 11.07 15.23
N GLY A 215 -12.68 10.26 15.04
CA GLY A 215 -13.15 9.85 13.72
C GLY A 215 -12.65 8.49 13.23
N SER A 216 -12.26 7.57 14.12
CA SER A 216 -11.84 6.19 13.80
C SER A 216 -12.74 5.49 12.78
N HIS A 217 -14.07 5.67 12.87
CA HIS A 217 -15.04 5.08 11.94
C HIS A 217 -14.84 5.52 10.48
N LYS A 218 -14.26 6.71 10.25
CA LYS A 218 -13.93 7.20 8.90
C LYS A 218 -12.71 6.47 8.35
N GLY A 219 -11.65 6.35 9.14
CA GLY A 219 -10.46 5.57 8.77
C GLY A 219 -10.80 4.10 8.52
N TYR A 220 -11.63 3.51 9.39
CA TYR A 220 -12.14 2.16 9.22
C TYR A 220 -12.95 2.01 7.92
N GLY A 221 -13.85 2.95 7.64
CA GLY A 221 -14.62 2.97 6.39
C GLY A 221 -13.74 3.03 5.14
N PHE A 222 -12.69 3.86 5.15
CA PHE A 222 -11.72 3.88 4.05
C PHE A 222 -10.93 2.57 3.93
N GLY A 223 -10.54 1.96 5.05
CA GLY A 223 -9.88 0.66 5.05
C GLY A 223 -10.74 -0.45 4.44
N LEU A 224 -12.04 -0.47 4.74
CA LEU A 224 -13.01 -1.39 4.12
C LEU A 224 -13.23 -1.10 2.64
N MET A 225 -13.28 0.18 2.25
CA MET A 225 -13.38 0.53 0.83
C MET A 225 -12.18 -0.02 0.06
N SER A 226 -10.98 0.08 0.62
CA SER A 226 -9.77 -0.48 0.01
C SER A 226 -9.80 -2.02 -0.04
N GLU A 227 -10.29 -2.72 1.00
CA GLU A 227 -10.54 -4.18 0.94
C GLU A 227 -11.49 -4.57 -0.20
N ILE A 228 -12.58 -3.85 -0.37
CA ILE A 228 -13.60 -4.20 -1.38
C ILE A 228 -13.11 -3.94 -2.81
N LEU A 229 -12.23 -2.95 -2.98
CA LEU A 229 -11.70 -2.56 -4.30
C LEU A 229 -10.46 -3.38 -4.72
N ALA A 230 -9.71 -3.93 -3.77
CA ALA A 230 -8.42 -4.57 -4.00
C ALA A 230 -8.52 -6.03 -4.44
#